data_AF-A0A6S7ID36-F1
#
_entry.id   AF-A0A6S7ID36-F1
#
_cell.length_a   1.000
_cell.length_b   1.000
_cell.length_c   1.000
_cell.angle_alpha   90.00
_cell.angle_beta   90.00
_cell.angle_gamma   90.00
#
_symmetry.space_group_name_H-M   'P 1'
#
loop_
_entity.id
_entity.type
_entity.pdbx_description
1 polymer ?
#
loop_
_entity_poly.entity_id
_entity_poly.type
_entity_poly.pdbx_seq_one_letter_code
_entity_poly.pdbx_strand_id
1 'polypeptide(L)'
;MQSLGVLFGKSLSIFEQLVHSKHPALQQADNQSCPINQTALYQCLFQETFETHNAFEDVKALRNILFHSNLQLSEEFIVNHCKPISCDYALEDLQYLDKRHEILKSMEYKLYNPTGDGVITKSMAEKIAGSGLTYNDLSKLFKDFGKPGLISILSAKPPTKNERRLRVTKTARIRAAIQRHFEAKLQAHFKP
;
A
#
# COMPACT_ATOMS: atom_id res chain seq x y z
N MET A 1 12.97 15.36 -21.01
CA MET A 1 12.23 16.37 -20.22
C MET A 1 13.21 16.97 -19.22
N GLN A 2 13.31 18.29 -19.11
CA GLN A 2 14.10 18.93 -18.05
C GLN A 2 13.44 18.64 -16.70
N SER A 3 14.23 18.26 -15.70
CA SER A 3 13.76 18.08 -14.32
C SER A 3 13.23 19.41 -13.81
N LEU A 4 11.92 19.49 -13.53
CA LEU A 4 11.23 20.71 -13.12
C LEU A 4 11.62 21.20 -11.70
N GLY A 5 12.58 20.55 -11.02
CA GLY A 5 12.96 20.89 -9.64
C GLY A 5 11.82 20.70 -8.62
N VAL A 6 10.72 20.07 -9.02
CA VAL A 6 9.55 19.81 -8.17
C VAL A 6 9.80 18.55 -7.35
N LEU A 7 9.58 18.67 -6.04
CA LEU A 7 9.65 17.59 -5.07
C LEU A 7 8.24 17.30 -4.52
N PHE A 8 7.98 16.04 -4.22
CA PHE A 8 6.73 15.60 -3.59
C PHE A 8 7.02 15.18 -2.16
N GLY A 9 6.16 15.59 -1.22
CA GLY A 9 6.32 15.28 0.20
C GLY A 9 5.09 14.60 0.78
N LYS A 10 5.30 13.77 1.79
CA LYS A 10 4.23 13.14 2.58
C LYS A 10 4.05 13.90 3.89
N SER A 11 2.96 14.66 4.02
CA SER A 11 2.65 15.42 5.25
C SER A 11 2.52 14.52 6.50
N LEU A 12 2.13 13.25 6.34
CA LEU A 12 2.00 12.31 7.45
C LEU A 12 3.28 12.20 8.30
N SER A 13 4.48 12.24 7.69
CA SER A 13 5.72 12.13 8.45
C SER A 13 5.97 13.33 9.37
N ILE A 14 5.46 14.50 9.01
CA ILE A 14 5.50 15.69 9.86
C ILE A 14 4.68 15.42 11.13
N PHE A 15 3.46 14.91 10.99
CA PHE A 15 2.59 14.64 12.14
C PHE A 15 3.05 13.46 12.99
N GLU A 16 3.64 12.41 12.38
CA GLU A 16 4.31 11.33 13.12
C GLU A 16 5.38 11.90 14.07
N GLN A 17 6.18 12.84 13.57
CA GLN A 17 7.23 13.49 14.37
C GLN A 17 6.66 14.43 15.43
N LEU A 18 5.66 15.25 15.10
CA LEU A 18 5.04 16.18 16.06
C LEU A 18 4.34 15.44 17.20
N VAL A 19 3.69 14.32 16.92
CA VAL A 19 3.10 13.45 17.95
C VAL A 19 4.20 12.80 18.79
N HIS A 20 5.27 12.30 18.16
CA HIS A 20 6.41 11.72 18.88
C HIS A 20 7.09 12.73 19.82
N SER A 21 7.23 13.99 19.39
CA SER A 21 7.78 15.09 20.19
C SER A 21 6.76 15.70 21.17
N LYS A 22 5.55 15.14 21.26
CA LYS A 22 4.45 15.61 22.11
C LYS A 22 4.12 17.09 21.91
N HIS A 23 4.00 17.52 20.66
CA HIS A 23 3.69 18.91 20.34
C HIS A 23 2.42 19.38 21.07
N PRO A 24 2.43 20.53 21.78
CA PRO A 24 1.32 20.94 22.66
C PRO A 24 -0.03 21.00 21.96
N ALA A 25 -0.08 21.52 20.74
CA ALA A 25 -1.32 21.62 19.97
C ALA A 25 -1.93 20.27 19.53
N LEU A 26 -1.19 19.16 19.68
CA LEU A 26 -1.65 17.80 19.37
C LEU A 26 -1.86 16.95 20.64
N GLN A 27 -1.73 17.54 21.83
CA GLN A 27 -2.06 16.87 23.08
C GLN A 27 -3.53 17.08 23.43
N GLN A 28 -4.23 16.00 23.76
CA GLN A 28 -5.60 16.04 24.28
C GLN A 28 -5.59 16.17 25.81
N ALA A 29 -6.75 16.52 26.39
CA ALA A 29 -6.90 16.82 27.81
C ALA A 29 -6.52 15.67 28.76
N ASP A 30 -6.47 14.44 28.26
CA ASP A 30 -6.13 13.21 28.98
C ASP A 30 -4.69 12.74 28.73
N ASN A 31 -3.82 13.60 28.20
CA ASN A 31 -2.46 13.29 27.72
C ASN A 31 -2.43 12.25 26.57
N GLN A 32 -3.55 11.98 25.89
CA GLN A 32 -3.53 11.22 24.65
C GLN A 32 -3.10 12.12 23.48
N SER A 33 -2.39 11.52 22.52
CA SER A 33 -2.05 12.20 21.28
C SER A 33 -3.23 12.19 20.31
N CYS A 34 -3.46 13.31 19.64
CA CYS A 34 -4.40 13.40 18.53
C CYS A 34 -4.13 12.30 17.47
N PRO A 35 -5.17 11.59 16.98
CA PRO A 35 -5.02 10.69 15.84
C PRO A 35 -4.54 11.44 14.60
N ILE A 36 -3.53 10.89 13.91
CA ILE A 36 -2.85 11.57 12.79
C ILE A 36 -3.53 11.40 11.42
N ASN A 37 -4.78 10.95 11.38
CA ASN A 37 -5.57 11.01 10.14
C ASN A 37 -6.07 12.45 9.94
N GLN A 38 -6.27 12.84 8.68
CA GLN A 38 -6.53 14.23 8.32
C GLN A 38 -7.78 14.82 9.00
N THR A 39 -8.88 14.07 9.03
CA THR A 39 -10.13 14.49 9.65
C THR A 39 -9.95 14.74 11.14
N ALA A 40 -9.30 13.83 11.85
CA ALA A 40 -9.03 13.97 13.28
C ALA A 40 -8.08 15.13 13.59
N LEU A 41 -7.02 15.31 12.78
CA LEU A 41 -6.12 16.45 12.92
C LEU A 41 -6.84 17.78 12.72
N TYR A 42 -7.69 17.89 11.70
CA TYR A 42 -8.45 19.10 11.44
C TYR A 42 -9.38 19.43 12.61
N GLN A 43 -10.17 18.45 13.07
CA GLN A 43 -11.06 18.60 14.22
C GLN A 43 -10.29 19.00 15.49
N CYS A 44 -9.12 18.40 15.74
CA CYS A 44 -8.32 18.72 16.92
C CYS A 44 -7.80 20.16 16.90
N LEU A 45 -7.33 20.63 15.74
CA LEU A 45 -6.66 21.92 15.60
C LEU A 45 -7.63 23.09 15.44
N PHE A 46 -8.80 22.86 14.82
CA PHE A 46 -9.78 23.90 14.50
C PHE A 46 -11.11 23.76 15.25
N GLN A 47 -11.38 22.63 15.92
CA GLN A 47 -12.66 22.32 16.56
C GLN A 47 -13.85 22.29 15.58
N GLU A 48 -13.57 22.05 14.30
CA GLU A 48 -14.54 22.01 13.20
C GLU A 48 -14.35 20.75 12.34
N THR A 49 -15.38 20.38 11.58
CA THR A 49 -15.30 19.32 10.57
C THR A 49 -15.25 19.91 9.16
N PHE A 50 -14.87 19.10 8.18
CA PHE A 50 -14.95 19.45 6.76
C PHE A 50 -15.52 18.27 5.96
N GLU A 51 -15.94 18.53 4.72
CA GLU A 51 -16.46 17.48 3.82
C GLU A 51 -15.31 16.57 3.36
N THR A 52 -15.26 15.36 3.92
CA THR A 52 -14.28 14.33 3.56
C THR A 52 -14.66 13.60 2.27
N HIS A 53 -13.67 13.06 1.56
CA HIS A 53 -13.83 12.39 0.25
C HIS A 53 -14.14 13.34 -0.91
N ASN A 54 -13.99 14.64 -0.67
CA ASN A 54 -13.98 15.68 -1.69
C ASN A 54 -12.54 16.18 -1.85
N ALA A 55 -11.91 15.89 -2.98
CA ALA A 55 -10.49 16.17 -3.18
C ALA A 55 -10.13 17.66 -2.98
N PHE A 56 -11.04 18.58 -3.31
CA PHE A 56 -10.81 20.01 -3.12
C PHE A 56 -10.83 20.37 -1.63
N GLU A 57 -11.84 19.92 -0.89
CA GLU A 57 -11.94 20.17 0.55
C GLU A 57 -10.85 19.43 1.34
N ASP A 58 -10.44 18.22 0.91
CA ASP A 58 -9.29 17.49 1.47
C ASP A 58 -7.99 18.32 1.31
N VAL A 59 -7.72 18.87 0.13
CA VAL A 59 -6.51 19.70 -0.08
C VAL A 59 -6.57 21.00 0.73
N LYS A 60 -7.74 21.64 0.77
CA LYS A 60 -7.96 22.86 1.54
C LYS A 60 -7.78 22.62 3.04
N ALA A 61 -8.31 21.52 3.57
CA ALA A 61 -8.13 21.11 4.96
C ALA A 61 -6.65 20.86 5.26
N LEU A 62 -5.90 20.19 4.38
CA LEU A 62 -4.46 19.96 4.56
C LEU A 62 -3.68 21.28 4.58
N ARG A 63 -3.99 22.21 3.67
CA ARG A 63 -3.40 23.55 3.64
C ARG A 63 -3.67 24.32 4.94
N ASN A 64 -4.88 24.24 5.46
CA ASN A 64 -5.23 24.87 6.73
C ASN A 64 -4.43 24.26 7.88
N ILE A 65 -4.37 22.93 7.98
CA ILE A 65 -3.57 22.24 9.01
C ILE A 65 -2.10 22.69 8.96
N LEU A 66 -1.48 22.72 7.78
CA LEU A 66 -0.05 23.01 7.68
C LEU A 66 0.30 24.48 7.92
N PHE A 67 -0.53 25.43 7.45
CA PHE A 67 -0.16 26.84 7.37
C PHE A 67 -1.02 27.79 8.21
N HIS A 68 -2.20 27.35 8.67
CA HIS A 68 -3.18 28.21 9.37
C HIS A 68 -3.57 27.68 10.74
N SER A 69 -2.98 26.56 11.17
CA SER A 69 -3.22 26.02 12.51
C SER A 69 -2.29 26.65 13.55
N ASN A 70 -2.58 26.39 14.82
CA ASN A 70 -1.70 26.71 15.94
C ASN A 70 -0.43 25.83 16.01
N LEU A 71 -0.16 24.98 15.01
CA LEU A 71 1.11 24.26 14.91
C LEU A 71 2.29 25.19 14.59
N GLN A 72 2.03 26.34 13.96
CA GLN A 72 3.05 27.35 13.63
C GLN A 72 4.30 26.76 12.94
N LEU A 73 4.10 25.84 12.00
CA LEU A 73 5.19 25.18 11.29
C LEU A 73 5.88 26.15 10.34
N SER A 74 7.20 26.24 10.39
CA SER A 74 7.97 26.97 9.38
C SER A 74 8.04 26.18 8.07
N GLU A 75 8.20 26.90 6.95
CA GLU A 75 8.40 26.26 5.64
C GLU A 75 9.61 25.32 5.64
N GLU A 76 10.70 25.73 6.27
CA GLU A 76 11.91 24.91 6.44
C GLU A 76 11.60 23.61 7.21
N PHE A 77 10.82 23.69 8.29
CA PHE A 77 10.42 22.50 9.04
C PHE A 77 9.59 21.54 8.18
N ILE A 78 8.64 22.07 7.40
CA ILE A 78 7.81 21.28 6.49
C ILE A 78 8.69 20.57 5.46
N VAL A 79 9.58 21.29 4.79
CA VAL A 79 10.47 20.72 3.75
C VAL A 79 11.38 19.64 4.32
N ASN A 80 11.98 19.87 5.48
CA ASN A 80 12.93 18.94 6.09
C ASN A 80 12.27 17.65 6.63
N HIS A 81 10.97 17.70 6.95
CA HIS A 81 10.27 16.58 7.61
C HIS A 81 9.16 15.94 6.77
N CYS A 82 8.87 16.45 5.57
CA CYS A 82 7.91 15.85 4.64
C CYS A 82 8.48 14.67 3.84
N LYS A 83 9.75 14.28 4.06
CA LYS A 83 10.44 13.20 3.33
C LYS A 83 10.32 13.41 1.80
N PRO A 84 10.91 14.49 1.26
CA PRO A 84 10.74 14.84 -0.15
C PRO A 84 11.29 13.74 -1.07
N ILE A 85 10.56 13.45 -2.13
CA ILE A 85 10.95 12.56 -3.24
C ILE A 85 10.99 13.34 -4.56
N SER A 86 11.82 12.90 -5.50
CA SER A 86 11.88 13.51 -6.83
C SER A 86 10.65 13.15 -7.67
N CYS A 87 10.41 13.95 -8.71
CA CYS A 87 9.39 13.65 -9.72
C CYS A 87 9.63 12.29 -10.39
N ASP A 88 10.88 11.95 -10.70
CA ASP A 88 11.24 10.66 -11.30
C ASP A 88 10.83 9.49 -10.39
N TYR A 89 11.11 9.59 -9.09
CA TYR A 89 10.71 8.56 -8.13
C TYR A 89 9.19 8.48 -8.00
N ALA A 90 8.50 9.62 -7.98
CA ALA A 90 7.03 9.63 -7.93
C ALA A 90 6.40 8.98 -9.18
N LEU A 91 7.00 9.20 -10.36
CA LEU A 91 6.57 8.57 -11.61
C LEU A 91 6.83 7.06 -11.60
N GLU A 92 7.99 6.61 -11.12
CA GLU A 92 8.30 5.20 -10.96
C GLU A 92 7.32 4.51 -9.99
N ASP A 93 6.99 5.15 -8.86
CA ASP A 93 6.02 4.62 -7.89
C ASP A 93 4.61 4.53 -8.49
N LEU A 94 4.19 5.54 -9.26
CA LEU A 94 2.92 5.52 -9.99
C LEU A 94 2.86 4.36 -10.99
N GLN A 95 3.90 4.20 -11.83
CA GLN A 95 3.98 3.10 -12.79
C GLN A 95 3.96 1.73 -12.09
N TYR A 96 4.63 1.61 -10.95
CA TYR A 96 4.59 0.40 -10.14
C TYR A 96 3.18 0.10 -9.62
N LEU A 97 2.46 1.12 -9.11
CA LEU A 97 1.09 0.96 -8.61
C LEU A 97 0.11 0.55 -9.73
N ASP A 98 0.20 1.19 -10.90
CA ASP A 98 -0.61 0.85 -12.06
C ASP A 98 -0.36 -0.60 -12.51
N LYS A 99 0.91 -0.98 -12.68
CA LYS A 99 1.29 -2.35 -13.04
C LYS A 99 0.82 -3.35 -11.99
N ARG A 100 0.98 -3.04 -10.70
CA ARG A 100 0.51 -3.90 -9.61
C ARG A 100 -1.00 -4.08 -9.67
N HIS A 101 -1.75 -3.03 -10.01
CA HIS A 101 -3.20 -3.11 -10.18
C HIS A 101 -3.61 -4.01 -11.36
N GLU A 102 -2.94 -3.89 -12.51
CA GLU A 102 -3.15 -4.78 -13.66
C GLU A 102 -2.87 -6.25 -13.31
N ILE A 103 -1.76 -6.50 -12.62
CA ILE A 103 -1.40 -7.85 -12.16
C ILE A 103 -2.43 -8.38 -11.19
N LEU A 104 -2.94 -7.54 -10.27
CA LEU A 104 -4.01 -7.93 -9.35
C LEU A 104 -5.26 -8.36 -10.13
N LYS A 105 -5.72 -7.56 -11.10
CA LYS A 105 -6.87 -7.91 -11.96
C LYS A 105 -6.72 -9.26 -12.67
N SER A 106 -5.49 -9.66 -13.02
CA SER A 106 -5.25 -10.98 -13.64
C SER A 106 -5.72 -12.16 -12.78
N MET A 107 -5.80 -11.98 -11.45
CA MET A 107 -6.18 -12.96 -10.44
C MET A 107 -7.65 -12.84 -9.96
N GLU A 108 -8.35 -11.80 -10.38
CA GLU A 108 -9.74 -11.54 -9.99
C GLU A 108 -10.67 -12.63 -10.54
N TYR A 109 -11.62 -13.09 -9.72
CA TYR A 109 -12.52 -14.22 -9.99
C TYR A 109 -11.82 -15.55 -10.32
N LYS A 110 -10.49 -15.63 -10.15
CA LYS A 110 -9.70 -16.85 -10.34
C LYS A 110 -9.04 -17.31 -9.05
N LEU A 111 -8.39 -16.40 -8.32
CA LEU A 111 -7.76 -16.70 -7.03
C LEU A 111 -8.40 -15.91 -5.90
N TYR A 112 -8.82 -14.68 -6.12
CA TYR A 112 -9.60 -13.92 -5.14
C TYR A 112 -10.90 -13.46 -5.77
N ASN A 113 -11.91 -13.24 -4.93
CA ASN A 113 -13.16 -12.59 -5.31
C ASN A 113 -13.29 -11.29 -4.49
N PRO A 114 -13.63 -10.15 -5.10
CA PRO A 114 -13.98 -8.93 -4.37
C PRO A 114 -15.02 -9.13 -3.25
N THR A 115 -15.94 -10.10 -3.40
CA THR A 115 -16.99 -10.39 -2.39
C THR A 115 -16.52 -11.29 -1.23
N GLY A 116 -15.29 -11.83 -1.29
CA GLY A 116 -14.63 -12.49 -0.15
C GLY A 116 -14.61 -14.02 -0.15
N ASP A 117 -15.24 -14.70 -1.12
CA ASP A 117 -15.30 -16.18 -1.22
C ASP A 117 -14.22 -16.80 -2.13
N GLY A 118 -13.17 -16.05 -2.46
CA GLY A 118 -12.08 -16.53 -3.30
C GLY A 118 -11.14 -17.56 -2.64
N VAL A 119 -10.36 -18.26 -3.45
CA VAL A 119 -9.31 -19.22 -3.02
C VAL A 119 -8.36 -18.61 -1.98
N ILE A 120 -8.05 -17.32 -2.15
CA ILE A 120 -7.27 -16.49 -1.24
C ILE A 120 -7.97 -15.14 -1.04
N THR A 121 -7.62 -14.46 0.05
CA THR A 121 -8.11 -13.10 0.31
C THR A 121 -7.53 -12.09 -0.69
N LYS A 122 -8.24 -10.98 -0.91
CA LYS A 122 -7.74 -9.86 -1.73
C LYS A 122 -6.36 -9.36 -1.27
N SER A 123 -6.16 -9.21 0.04
CA SER A 123 -4.86 -8.82 0.62
C SER A 123 -3.72 -9.79 0.25
N MET A 124 -4.02 -11.08 0.11
CA MET A 124 -3.01 -12.05 -0.32
C MET A 124 -2.73 -11.92 -1.82
N ALA A 125 -3.76 -11.75 -2.65
CA ALA A 125 -3.58 -11.48 -4.08
C ALA A 125 -2.80 -10.18 -4.32
N GLU A 126 -3.02 -9.14 -3.53
CA GLU A 126 -2.27 -7.88 -3.56
C GLU A 126 -0.78 -8.06 -3.25
N LYS A 127 -0.42 -9.02 -2.38
CA LYS A 127 0.98 -9.39 -2.11
C LYS A 127 1.60 -10.13 -3.28
N ILE A 128 0.87 -11.06 -3.90
CA ILE A 128 1.29 -11.74 -5.13
C ILE A 128 1.53 -10.69 -6.23
N ALA A 129 0.58 -9.78 -6.43
CA ALA A 129 0.68 -8.75 -7.45
C ALA A 129 1.85 -7.79 -7.21
N GLY A 130 2.06 -7.37 -5.96
CA GLY A 130 3.21 -6.54 -5.57
C GLY A 130 4.57 -7.23 -5.77
N SER A 131 4.59 -8.55 -5.91
CA SER A 131 5.78 -9.31 -6.25
C SER A 131 6.05 -9.45 -7.76
N GLY A 132 5.16 -8.87 -8.59
CA GLY A 132 5.24 -8.92 -10.04
C GLY A 132 4.75 -10.23 -10.66
N LEU A 133 4.05 -11.09 -9.90
CA LEU A 133 3.56 -12.38 -10.38
C LEU A 133 2.09 -12.28 -10.84
N THR A 134 1.84 -12.55 -12.11
CA THR A 134 0.49 -12.67 -12.66
C THR A 134 -0.12 -14.04 -12.39
N TYR A 135 -1.43 -14.17 -12.58
CA TYR A 135 -2.09 -15.47 -12.60
C TYR A 135 -1.47 -16.43 -13.62
N ASN A 136 -1.11 -15.93 -14.80
CA ASN A 136 -0.54 -16.74 -15.88
C ASN A 136 0.86 -17.24 -15.52
N ASP A 137 1.67 -16.42 -14.85
CA ASP A 137 2.99 -16.85 -14.36
C ASP A 137 2.83 -18.02 -13.37
N LEU A 138 1.90 -17.89 -12.42
CA LEU A 138 1.60 -18.96 -11.45
C LEU A 138 1.08 -20.23 -12.14
N SER A 139 0.20 -20.09 -13.13
CA SER A 139 -0.32 -21.22 -13.89
C SER A 139 0.77 -21.92 -14.69
N LYS A 140 1.65 -21.16 -15.36
CA LYS A 140 2.78 -21.70 -16.12
C LYS A 140 3.78 -22.39 -15.20
N LEU A 141 4.15 -21.77 -14.09
CA LEU A 141 5.02 -22.37 -13.07
C LEU A 141 4.46 -23.68 -12.54
N PHE A 142 3.14 -23.77 -12.31
CA PHE A 142 2.52 -25.00 -11.87
C PHE A 142 2.51 -26.08 -12.97
N LYS A 143 2.30 -25.71 -14.24
CA LYS A 143 2.37 -26.64 -15.37
C LYS A 143 3.77 -27.21 -15.57
N ASP A 144 4.79 -26.34 -15.51
CA ASP A 144 6.16 -26.70 -15.86
C ASP A 144 6.88 -27.44 -14.70
N PHE A 145 6.58 -27.07 -13.45
CA PHE A 145 7.33 -27.54 -12.27
C PHE A 145 6.44 -28.09 -11.14
N GLY A 146 5.13 -28.18 -11.35
CA GLY A 146 4.19 -28.70 -10.36
C GLY A 146 4.18 -27.92 -9.04
N LYS A 147 3.80 -28.64 -7.98
CA LYS A 147 3.78 -28.14 -6.60
C LYS A 147 5.13 -27.58 -6.14
N PRO A 148 6.29 -28.23 -6.37
CA PRO A 148 7.59 -27.70 -5.94
C PRO A 148 7.89 -26.32 -6.53
N GLY A 149 7.62 -26.10 -7.82
CA GLY A 149 7.84 -24.81 -8.48
C GLY A 149 7.01 -23.68 -7.85
N LEU A 150 5.72 -23.94 -7.63
CA LEU A 150 4.82 -22.97 -7.00
C LEU A 150 5.24 -22.63 -5.56
N ILE A 151 5.67 -23.62 -4.76
CA ILE A 151 6.13 -23.39 -3.40
C ILE A 151 7.42 -22.55 -3.40
N SER A 152 8.36 -22.86 -4.30
CA SER A 152 9.65 -22.17 -4.37
C SER A 152 9.47 -20.68 -4.63
N ILE A 153 8.62 -20.29 -5.58
CA ILE A 153 8.43 -18.88 -5.95
C ILE A 153 7.67 -18.10 -4.88
N LEU A 154 6.62 -18.69 -4.28
CA LEU A 154 5.79 -18.02 -3.28
C LEU A 154 6.56 -17.83 -1.95
N SER A 155 7.53 -18.70 -1.69
CA SER A 155 8.36 -18.70 -0.50
C SER A 155 9.72 -18.00 -0.69
N ALA A 156 10.06 -17.60 -1.92
CA ALA A 156 11.33 -16.93 -2.22
C ALA A 156 11.46 -15.60 -1.48
N LYS A 157 12.69 -15.13 -1.24
CA LYS A 157 12.93 -13.76 -0.74
C LYS A 157 12.95 -12.78 -1.93
N PRO A 158 12.54 -11.52 -1.75
CA PRO A 158 12.73 -10.47 -2.75
C PRO A 158 14.24 -10.20 -2.93
N PRO A 159 14.67 -9.80 -4.15
CA PRO A 159 16.08 -9.67 -4.51
C PRO A 159 16.79 -8.45 -3.91
N THR A 160 16.08 -7.52 -3.25
CA THR A 160 16.67 -6.27 -2.72
C THR A 160 17.04 -6.38 -1.24
N LYS A 161 18.14 -5.70 -0.83
CA LYS A 161 18.83 -5.68 0.49
C LYS A 161 17.98 -5.53 1.78
N ASN A 162 16.66 -5.37 1.70
CA ASN A 162 15.76 -5.42 2.86
C ASN A 162 15.32 -6.88 3.13
N GLU A 163 16.25 -7.67 3.65
CA GLU A 163 16.28 -9.14 3.71
C GLU A 163 15.22 -9.88 4.56
N ARG A 164 14.13 -9.22 5.00
CA ARG A 164 13.19 -9.82 5.97
C ARG A 164 11.80 -10.14 5.43
N ARG A 165 11.44 -9.71 4.22
CA ARG A 165 10.11 -9.99 3.65
C ARG A 165 10.19 -11.16 2.67
N LEU A 166 9.15 -11.98 2.59
CA LEU A 166 9.03 -13.04 1.58
C LEU A 166 8.32 -12.47 0.36
N ARG A 167 8.57 -13.04 -0.83
CA ARG A 167 7.97 -12.63 -2.10
C ARG A 167 6.45 -12.61 -1.99
N VAL A 168 5.85 -13.63 -1.35
CA VAL A 168 4.40 -13.66 -1.12
C VAL A 168 4.04 -14.17 0.29
N THR A 169 4.29 -15.46 0.60
CA THR A 169 3.83 -16.07 1.86
C THR A 169 4.49 -17.42 2.16
N LYS A 170 4.72 -17.70 3.46
CA LYS A 170 5.09 -19.03 3.98
C LYS A 170 3.89 -19.85 4.48
N THR A 171 2.69 -19.26 4.52
CA THR A 171 1.53 -19.90 5.14
C THR A 171 1.11 -21.15 4.35
N ALA A 172 1.26 -22.33 4.96
CA ALA A 172 0.98 -23.61 4.33
C ALA A 172 -0.47 -23.70 3.81
N ARG A 173 -1.45 -23.18 4.57
CA ARG A 173 -2.86 -23.13 4.17
C ARG A 173 -3.09 -22.40 2.85
N ILE A 174 -2.44 -21.24 2.66
CA ILE A 174 -2.58 -20.44 1.45
C ILE A 174 -1.92 -21.13 0.26
N ARG A 175 -0.72 -21.69 0.45
CA ARG A 175 -0.03 -22.45 -0.61
C ARG A 175 -0.85 -23.67 -1.05
N ALA A 176 -1.42 -24.40 -0.10
CA ALA A 176 -2.28 -25.55 -0.39
C ALA A 176 -3.57 -25.14 -1.13
N ALA A 177 -4.17 -23.99 -0.79
CA ALA A 177 -5.36 -23.49 -1.48
C ALA A 177 -5.05 -23.16 -2.95
N ILE A 178 -3.96 -22.42 -3.22
CA ILE A 178 -3.54 -22.08 -4.59
C ILE A 178 -3.15 -23.35 -5.37
N GLN A 179 -2.47 -24.31 -4.73
CA GLN A 179 -2.15 -25.59 -5.35
C GLN A 179 -3.41 -26.34 -5.79
N ARG A 180 -4.38 -26.54 -4.89
CA ARG A 180 -5.63 -27.26 -5.20
C ARG A 180 -6.40 -26.61 -6.34
N HIS A 181 -6.39 -25.27 -6.41
CA HIS A 181 -7.01 -24.54 -7.52
C HIS A 181 -6.42 -24.93 -8.87
N PHE A 182 -5.09 -24.98 -8.98
CA PHE A 182 -4.44 -25.36 -10.24
C PHE A 182 -4.56 -26.86 -10.54
N GLU A 183 -4.57 -27.73 -9.53
CA GLU A 183 -4.85 -29.17 -9.69
C GLU A 183 -6.26 -29.40 -10.25
N ALA A 184 -7.28 -28.74 -9.70
CA ALA A 184 -8.66 -28.83 -10.17
C ALA A 184 -8.79 -28.35 -11.62
N LYS A 185 -8.10 -27.27 -11.99
CA LYS A 185 -8.11 -26.76 -13.38
C LYS A 185 -7.41 -27.69 -14.38
N LEU A 186 -6.33 -28.35 -13.98
CA LEU A 186 -5.68 -29.34 -14.84
C LEU A 186 -6.59 -30.55 -15.04
N GLN A 187 -7.23 -31.06 -13.99
CA GLN A 187 -8.16 -32.18 -14.10
C GLN A 187 -9.40 -31.85 -14.95
N ALA A 188 -9.91 -30.61 -14.88
CA ALA A 188 -11.01 -30.15 -15.73
C ALA A 188 -10.64 -30.09 -17.23
N HIS A 189 -9.35 -29.92 -17.56
CA HIS A 189 -8.87 -29.94 -18.95
C HIS A 189 -8.73 -31.35 -19.54
N PHE A 190 -8.79 -32.40 -18.71
CA PHE A 190 -8.63 -33.81 -19.11
C PHE A 190 -9.90 -34.66 -18.94
N LYS A 191 -11.05 -34.05 -18.61
CA LYS A 191 -12.34 -34.73 -18.67
C LYS A 191 -12.93 -34.57 -20.10
N PRO A 192 -13.28 -35.67 -20.79
CA PRO A 192 -13.87 -35.64 -22.14
C PRO A 192 -15.24 -34.96 -22.17
#